data_AF-A0A7R9M2I4-F1
#
_entry.id   AF-A0A7R9M2I4-F1
#
_cell.length_a   1.000
_cell.length_b   1.000
_cell.length_c   1.000
_cell.angle_alpha   90.00
_cell.angle_beta   90.00
_cell.angle_gamma   90.00
#
_symmetry.space_group_name_H-M   'P 1'
#
loop_
_entity.id
_entity.type
_entity.pdbx_description
1 polymer ?
#
loop_
_entity_poly.entity_id
_entity_poly.type
_entity_poly.pdbx_seq_one_letter_code
_entity_poly.pdbx_strand_id
1 'polypeptide(L)'
;MRTDRDATYWSMSISFECTGISVDQRIDCAPEKAINKTECTARKCCFVEPETPGANDNKHVPTCFMPKVYPGYKVKGIIREYAHLIVNLERQTPSGFPNDIKSVFLEITLLDNLS
;
A
#
# COMPACT_ATOMS: atom_id res chain seq x y z
N MET A 1 5.76 -32.58 -1.61
CA MET A 1 5.97 -31.83 -2.87
C MET A 1 5.09 -30.59 -2.81
N ARG A 2 5.65 -29.46 -2.37
CA ARG A 2 4.96 -28.15 -2.36
C ARG A 2 5.07 -27.57 -3.76
N THR A 3 3.95 -27.18 -4.35
CA THR A 3 3.84 -26.80 -5.75
C THR A 3 4.48 -25.44 -6.01
N ASP A 4 5.44 -25.39 -6.93
CA ASP A 4 6.07 -24.17 -7.49
C ASP A 4 5.10 -23.21 -8.22
N ARG A 5 3.78 -23.43 -8.12
CA ARG A 5 2.73 -22.63 -8.78
C ARG A 5 2.42 -21.32 -8.05
N ASP A 6 2.67 -21.23 -6.74
CA ASP A 6 2.32 -20.04 -5.95
C ASP A 6 3.27 -18.86 -6.20
N ALA A 7 4.54 -19.15 -6.48
CA ALA A 7 5.55 -18.12 -6.77
C ALA A 7 5.35 -17.46 -8.15
N THR A 8 4.93 -18.24 -9.16
CA THR A 8 4.64 -17.76 -10.52
C THR A 8 3.35 -16.97 -10.59
N TYR A 9 2.34 -17.31 -9.77
CA TYR A 9 1.11 -16.52 -9.67
C TYR A 9 1.37 -15.17 -8.99
N TRP A 10 2.15 -15.13 -7.91
CA TRP A 10 2.46 -13.86 -7.22
C TRP A 10 3.26 -12.89 -8.10
N SER A 11 4.22 -13.40 -8.87
CA SER A 11 5.02 -12.58 -9.79
C SER A 11 4.20 -12.04 -10.97
N MET A 12 3.18 -12.77 -11.42
CA MET A 12 2.26 -12.32 -12.47
C MET A 12 1.19 -11.34 -11.95
N SER A 13 0.79 -11.45 -10.68
CA SER A 13 -0.14 -10.50 -10.03
C SER A 13 0.50 -9.14 -9.75
N ILE A 14 1.77 -9.11 -9.29
CA ILE A 14 2.50 -7.85 -9.08
C ILE A 14 2.60 -7.03 -10.37
N SER A 15 2.75 -7.68 -11.54
CA SER A 15 2.92 -6.95 -12.80
C SER A 15 1.64 -6.25 -13.25
N PHE A 16 0.46 -6.85 -13.06
CA PHE A 16 -0.82 -6.22 -13.43
C PHE A 16 -1.16 -5.03 -12.52
N GLU A 17 -0.93 -5.17 -11.22
CA GLU A 17 -1.25 -4.15 -10.20
C GLU A 17 -0.45 -2.85 -10.35
N CYS A 18 0.67 -2.90 -11.09
CA CYS A 18 1.53 -1.77 -11.40
C CYS A 18 1.20 -1.04 -12.71
N THR A 19 0.22 -1.52 -13.48
CA THR A 19 -0.14 -0.92 -14.78
C THR A 19 -1.26 0.11 -14.68
N GLY A 20 -1.22 1.12 -15.57
CA GLY A 20 -2.27 2.13 -15.70
C GLY A 20 -2.43 3.03 -14.47
N ILE A 21 -1.35 3.24 -13.70
CA ILE A 21 -1.26 4.24 -12.64
C ILE A 21 -0.59 5.47 -13.27
N SER A 22 -1.35 6.56 -13.40
CA SER A 22 -0.83 7.83 -13.89
C SER A 22 0.16 8.44 -12.89
N VAL A 23 1.05 9.32 -13.33
CA VAL A 23 2.10 9.91 -12.48
C VAL A 23 1.51 10.64 -11.28
N ASP A 24 0.40 11.36 -11.48
CA ASP A 24 -0.36 12.10 -10.47
C ASP A 24 -1.08 11.23 -9.45
N GLN A 25 -1.36 9.96 -9.78
CA GLN A 25 -1.97 8.99 -8.86
C GLN A 25 -0.94 8.20 -8.06
N ARG A 26 0.36 8.34 -8.36
CA ARG A 26 1.40 7.58 -7.66
C ARG A 26 1.53 8.10 -6.23
N ILE A 27 1.35 7.19 -5.28
CA ILE A 27 1.69 7.41 -3.88
C ILE A 27 3.10 6.85 -3.65
N ASP A 28 3.99 7.67 -3.10
CA ASP A 28 5.36 7.27 -2.79
C ASP A 28 5.39 6.09 -1.80
N CYS A 29 6.09 5.02 -2.16
CA CYS A 29 6.27 3.84 -1.33
C CYS A 29 7.65 3.80 -0.63
N ALA A 30 8.48 4.82 -0.84
CA ALA A 30 9.74 5.01 -0.14
C ALA A 30 9.94 6.48 0.26
N PRO A 31 8.99 7.08 1.02
CA PRO A 31 9.06 8.49 1.38
C PRO A 31 10.29 8.85 2.22
N GLU A 32 10.95 7.86 2.83
CA GLU A 32 12.13 8.08 3.66
C GLU A 32 13.44 8.16 2.87
N LYS A 33 13.54 7.51 1.70
CA LYS A 33 14.75 7.54 0.85
C LYS A 33 14.47 6.99 -0.54
N ALA A 34 15.28 7.42 -1.52
CA ALA A 34 15.35 6.75 -2.81
C ALA A 34 15.86 5.30 -2.64
N ILE A 35 15.16 4.35 -3.24
CA ILE A 35 15.48 2.93 -3.21
C ILE A 35 15.57 2.35 -4.62
N ASN A 36 16.35 1.26 -4.76
CA ASN A 36 16.47 0.58 -6.04
C ASN A 36 15.26 -0.34 -6.32
N LYS A 37 15.21 -0.90 -7.53
CA LYS A 37 14.16 -1.83 -7.97
C LYS A 37 13.96 -3.01 -7.02
N THR A 38 15.04 -3.65 -6.59
CA THR A 38 15.00 -4.80 -5.69
C THR A 38 14.39 -4.43 -4.34
N GLU A 39 14.86 -3.35 -3.72
CA GLU A 39 14.31 -2.84 -2.46
C GLU A 39 12.82 -2.45 -2.59
N CYS A 40 12.44 -1.78 -3.68
CA CYS A 40 11.05 -1.41 -3.94
C CYS A 40 10.13 -2.63 -4.08
N THR A 41 10.54 -3.62 -4.86
CA THR A 41 9.77 -4.86 -5.05
C THR A 41 9.69 -5.70 -3.77
N ALA A 42 10.69 -5.64 -2.89
CA ALA A 42 10.65 -6.30 -1.58
C ALA A 42 9.55 -5.71 -0.68
N ARG A 43 9.21 -4.43 -0.83
CA ARG A 43 8.04 -3.77 -0.21
C ARG A 43 6.72 -4.07 -0.89
N LYS A 44 6.72 -4.92 -1.92
CA LYS A 44 5.56 -5.22 -2.78
C LYS A 44 5.01 -3.97 -3.49
N CYS A 45 5.91 -3.05 -3.83
CA CYS A 45 5.60 -1.83 -4.56
C CYS A 45 6.05 -1.90 -6.02
N CYS A 46 5.57 -0.93 -6.79
CA CYS A 46 5.82 -0.80 -8.22
C CYS A 46 7.04 0.08 -8.47
N PHE A 47 7.91 -0.37 -9.36
CA PHE A 47 9.11 0.36 -9.73
C PHE A 47 9.08 0.73 -11.22
N VAL A 48 9.35 2.00 -11.53
CA VAL A 48 9.56 2.48 -12.90
C VAL A 48 10.97 3.06 -13.02
N GLU A 49 11.70 2.59 -14.02
CA GLU A 49 13.03 3.13 -14.33
C GLU A 49 12.89 4.58 -14.81
N PRO A 50 13.66 5.53 -14.24
CA PRO A 50 13.68 6.90 -14.73
C PRO A 50 14.28 6.95 -16.14
N GLU A 51 13.71 7.76 -17.03
CA GLU A 51 14.16 7.86 -18.43
C GLU A 51 15.62 8.32 -18.56
N THR A 52 16.07 9.19 -17.65
CA THR A 52 17.47 9.57 -17.49
C THR A 52 17.84 9.64 -16.00
N PRO A 53 19.12 9.46 -15.64
CA PRO A 53 19.58 9.66 -14.28
C PRO A 53 19.21 11.08 -13.80
N GLY A 54 18.48 11.17 -12.69
CA GLY A 54 18.03 12.43 -12.09
C GLY A 54 16.79 13.08 -12.72
N ALA A 55 16.15 12.45 -13.72
CA ALA A 55 14.94 12.99 -14.38
C ALA A 55 13.79 13.32 -13.41
N ASN A 56 13.72 12.59 -12.29
CA ASN A 56 12.65 12.69 -11.32
C ASN A 56 13.02 13.50 -10.08
N ASP A 57 14.30 13.88 -9.92
CA ASP A 57 14.81 14.56 -8.73
C ASP A 57 14.15 15.94 -8.54
N ASN A 58 13.87 16.64 -9.65
CA ASN A 58 13.26 17.96 -9.63
C ASN A 58 11.72 17.94 -9.59
N LYS A 59 11.09 16.79 -9.88
CA LYS A 59 9.62 16.68 -9.97
C LYS A 59 8.98 15.93 -8.80
N HIS A 60 9.77 15.42 -7.85
CA HIS A 60 9.29 14.58 -6.75
C HIS A 60 8.38 13.43 -7.23
N VAL A 61 8.65 12.91 -8.43
CA VAL A 61 7.87 11.81 -9.01
C VAL A 61 8.41 10.50 -8.46
N PRO A 62 7.63 9.74 -7.69
CA PRO A 62 8.12 8.50 -7.11
C PRO A 62 8.41 7.47 -8.20
N THR A 63 9.64 7.00 -8.23
CA THR A 63 10.07 5.83 -9.04
C THR A 63 9.62 4.54 -8.37
N CYS A 64 9.54 4.51 -7.04
CA CYS A 64 8.91 3.45 -6.25
C CYS A 64 7.55 3.93 -5.69
N PHE A 65 6.46 3.33 -6.13
CA PHE A 65 5.11 3.77 -5.77
C PHE A 65 4.18 2.60 -5.43
N MET A 66 3.11 2.90 -4.71
CA MET A 66 2.12 1.89 -4.31
C MET A 66 1.35 1.35 -5.54
N PRO A 67 1.07 0.03 -5.62
CA PRO A 67 0.17 -0.55 -6.61
C PRO A 67 -1.28 -0.06 -6.43
N LYS A 68 -2.12 -0.27 -7.45
CA LYS A 68 -3.56 0.09 -7.40
C LYS A 68 -4.30 -0.59 -6.25
N VAL A 69 -3.92 -1.83 -5.97
CA VAL A 69 -4.50 -2.63 -4.89
C VAL A 69 -3.39 -2.95 -3.92
N TYR A 70 -3.11 -2.01 -3.02
CA TYR A 70 -2.13 -2.26 -1.97
C TYR A 70 -2.77 -3.02 -0.81
N PRO A 71 -2.21 -4.16 -0.37
CA PRO A 71 -2.78 -4.95 0.74
C PRO A 71 -2.59 -4.22 2.08
N GLY A 72 -3.58 -3.39 2.42
CA GLY A 72 -3.67 -2.69 3.69
C GLY A 72 -4.34 -3.53 4.79
N TYR A 73 -5.13 -2.87 5.63
CA TYR A 73 -5.96 -3.54 6.63
C TYR A 73 -7.27 -4.05 6.02
N LYS A 74 -7.77 -5.17 6.54
CA LYS A 74 -9.12 -5.67 6.26
C LYS A 74 -10.02 -5.46 7.46
N VAL A 75 -11.29 -5.17 7.20
CA VAL A 75 -12.34 -5.14 8.22
C VAL A 75 -12.58 -6.55 8.73
N LYS A 76 -12.45 -6.74 10.04
CA LYS A 76 -12.74 -8.00 10.75
C LYS A 76 -14.06 -7.98 11.49
N GLY A 77 -14.49 -6.81 11.92
CA GLY A 77 -15.71 -6.62 12.68
C GLY A 77 -16.07 -5.15 12.74
N ILE A 78 -17.35 -4.89 12.89
CA ILE A 78 -17.90 -3.54 13.04
C ILE A 78 -18.86 -3.61 14.23
N ILE A 79 -18.64 -2.75 15.20
CA ILE A 79 -19.57 -2.48 16.31
C ILE A 79 -20.16 -1.11 16.06
N ARG A 80 -21.49 -1.00 16.13
CA ARG A 80 -22.22 0.24 15.87
C ARG A 80 -23.10 0.58 17.06
N GLU A 81 -22.89 1.77 17.63
CA GLU A 81 -23.58 2.24 18.81
C GLU A 81 -24.01 3.70 18.61
N TYR A 82 -25.29 3.93 18.32
CA TYR A 82 -25.85 5.27 18.08
C TYR A 82 -25.01 6.09 17.07
N ALA A 83 -24.27 7.09 17.56
CA ALA A 83 -23.40 7.99 16.81
C ALA A 83 -21.94 7.53 16.71
N HIS A 84 -21.60 6.35 17.24
CA HIS A 84 -20.25 5.81 17.29
C HIS A 84 -20.15 4.49 16.50
N LEU A 85 -19.03 4.33 15.81
CA LEU A 85 -18.66 3.11 15.10
C LEU A 85 -17.25 2.70 15.54
N ILE A 86 -17.07 1.45 15.94
CA ILE A 86 -15.75 0.86 16.17
C ILE A 86 -15.53 -0.21 15.10
N VAL A 87 -14.50 -0.01 14.27
CA VAL A 87 -14.12 -0.93 13.21
C VAL A 87 -12.84 -1.64 13.59
N ASN A 88 -12.91 -2.96 13.72
CA ASN A 88 -11.74 -3.80 13.97
C ASN A 88 -11.04 -4.04 12.64
N LEU A 89 -9.80 -3.56 12.52
CA LEU A 89 -8.99 -3.66 11.32
C LEU A 89 -7.81 -4.60 11.57
N GLU A 90 -7.59 -5.56 10.68
CA GLU A 90 -6.44 -6.48 10.75
C GLU A 90 -5.62 -6.43 9.45
N ARG A 91 -4.32 -6.19 9.60
CA ARG A 91 -3.34 -6.27 8.52
C ARG A 91 -3.10 -7.73 8.14
N GLN A 92 -3.39 -8.06 6.89
CA GLN A 92 -3.22 -9.44 6.37
C GLN A 92 -1.82 -9.71 5.81
N THR A 93 -1.17 -8.67 5.32
CA THR A 93 0.15 -8.76 4.69
C THR A 93 1.06 -7.68 5.29
N PRO A 94 2.32 -8.00 5.62
CA PRO A 94 3.27 -6.98 6.06
C PRO A 94 3.37 -5.84 5.04
N SER A 95 3.47 -4.60 5.51
CA SER A 95 3.60 -3.41 4.68
C SER A 95 5.00 -3.27 4.06
N GLY A 96 5.98 -4.05 4.52
CA GLY A 96 7.37 -3.87 4.12
C GLY A 96 8.06 -2.69 4.82
N PHE A 97 7.38 -2.05 5.78
CA PHE A 97 7.98 -1.11 6.74
C PHE A 97 8.24 -1.81 8.08
N PRO A 98 9.22 -1.34 8.87
CA PRO A 98 9.48 -1.89 10.19
C PRO A 98 8.31 -1.62 11.14
N ASN A 99 8.12 -2.53 12.11
CA ASN A 99 7.17 -2.37 13.22
C ASN A 99 5.70 -2.26 12.79
N ASP A 100 5.28 -3.09 11.84
CA ASP A 100 3.86 -3.21 11.51
C ASP A 100 2.99 -3.53 12.74
N ILE A 101 1.95 -2.73 12.92
CA ILE A 101 0.89 -3.04 13.88
C ILE A 101 -0.10 -3.96 13.19
N LYS A 102 -0.37 -5.13 13.79
CA LYS A 102 -1.24 -6.14 13.16
C LYS A 102 -2.73 -5.78 13.29
N SER A 103 -3.13 -5.29 14.45
CA SER A 103 -4.54 -5.06 14.78
C SER A 103 -4.71 -3.64 15.30
N VAL A 104 -5.68 -2.92 14.74
CA VAL A 104 -6.03 -1.56 15.14
C VAL A 104 -7.55 -1.41 15.24
N PHE A 105 -7.99 -0.46 16.05
CA PHE A 105 -9.39 -0.02 16.15
C PHE A 105 -9.52 1.33 15.46
N LEU A 106 -10.44 1.43 14.50
CA LEU A 106 -10.85 2.70 13.91
C LEU A 106 -12.15 3.11 14.59
N GLU A 107 -12.10 4.22 15.32
CA GLU A 107 -13.27 4.82 15.96
C GLU A 107 -13.78 5.98 15.10
N ILE A 108 -15.05 5.93 14.72
CA ILE A 108 -15.74 6.99 13.98
C ILE A 108 -16.84 7.53 14.87
N THR A 109 -16.79 8.82 15.17
CA THR A 109 -17.84 9.52 15.89
C THR A 109 -18.54 10.48 14.93
N LEU A 110 -19.84 10.29 14.77
CA LEU A 110 -20.72 11.21 14.08
C LEU A 110 -20.98 12.38 15.04
N LEU A 111 -20.35 13.51 14.75
CA LEU A 111 -20.68 14.75 15.43
C LEU A 111 -21.92 15.30 14.73
N ASP A 112 -23.09 15.07 15.32
CA ASP A 112 -24.27 15.83 14.93
C ASP A 112 -23.93 17.31 15.15
N ASN A 113 -24.19 18.14 14.14
CA ASN A 113 -24.14 19.58 14.29
C ASN A 113 -25.32 19.93 15.22
N LEU A 114 -25.07 19.96 16.53
CA LEU A 114 -26.00 20.47 17.53
C LEU A 114 -26.18 21.97 17.23
N SER A 115 -27.11 22.25 16.31
CA SER A 115 -27.68 23.56 16.05
C SER A 115 -28.50 24.03 17.24
#